data_AF-A0A0F3GV61-F1
#
_entry.id   AF-A0A0F3GV61-F1
#
_cell.length_a   1.000
_cell.length_b   1.000
_cell.length_c   1.000
_cell.angle_alpha   90.00
_cell.angle_beta   90.00
_cell.angle_gamma   90.00
#
_symmetry.space_group_name_H-M   'P 1'
#
loop_
_entity.id
_entity.type
_entity.pdbx_description
1 polymer ?
#
loop_
_entity_poly.entity_id
_entity_poly.type
_entity_poly.pdbx_seq_one_letter_code
_entity_poly.pdbx_strand_id
1 'polypeptide(L)'
;MDTEYNGATALDLHEIVVRRVQKCEESRYKELMQAYHYLGFLPKIGETLWYIASWQETWVALLSFSSAAWKCKARDMWIGWDYRHQYARLKLLTNNSRFLILPHWHIPN
;
A
#
# COMPACT_ATOMS: atom_id res chain seq x y z
N MET A 1 -3.45 43.20 -2.49
CA MET A 1 -2.15 42.72 -1.96
C MET A 1 -2.50 41.41 -1.32
N ASP A 2 -2.65 40.34 -2.09
CA ASP A 2 -3.35 39.17 -1.58
C ASP A 2 -2.80 37.87 -2.16
N THR A 3 -2.46 37.00 -1.22
CA THR A 3 -2.20 35.55 -1.31
C THR A 3 -0.88 35.13 -1.93
N GLU A 4 0.13 35.07 -1.06
CA GLU A 4 1.30 34.21 -1.17
C GLU A 4 0.89 32.80 -1.60
N TYR A 5 1.47 32.37 -2.73
CA TYR A 5 1.54 30.98 -3.15
C TYR A 5 2.40 30.24 -2.11
N ASN A 6 1.75 29.70 -1.08
CA ASN A 6 2.45 29.02 0.00
C ASN A 6 3.08 27.73 -0.57
N GLY A 7 4.39 27.63 -0.45
CA GLY A 7 5.22 26.63 -1.11
C GLY A 7 4.81 25.20 -0.78
N ALA A 8 4.02 24.60 -1.66
CA ALA A 8 4.06 23.16 -1.83
C ALA A 8 5.47 22.83 -2.34
N THR A 9 6.39 22.55 -1.42
CA THR A 9 7.60 21.78 -1.72
C THR A 9 7.14 20.62 -2.57
N ALA A 10 7.48 20.64 -3.86
CA ALA A 10 7.18 19.55 -4.75
C ALA A 10 7.84 18.31 -4.14
N LEU A 11 7.03 17.40 -3.61
CA LEU A 11 7.53 16.17 -3.06
C LEU A 11 8.27 15.44 -4.17
N ASP A 12 9.58 15.29 -4.02
CA ASP A 12 10.39 14.51 -4.93
C ASP A 12 10.19 13.02 -4.59
N LEU A 13 9.72 12.25 -5.58
CA LEU A 13 9.51 10.82 -5.43
C LEU A 13 10.82 10.08 -5.09
N HIS A 14 11.97 10.62 -5.47
CA HIS A 14 13.28 10.04 -5.12
C HIS A 14 13.60 10.14 -3.61
N GLU A 15 12.97 11.05 -2.89
CA GLU A 15 13.13 11.20 -1.43
C GLU A 15 12.21 10.26 -0.63
N ILE A 16 11.32 9.54 -1.30
CA ILE A 16 10.38 8.62 -0.65
C ILE A 16 11.09 7.35 -0.24
N VAL A 17 11.09 7.11 1.07
CA VAL A 17 11.60 5.87 1.65
C VAL A 17 10.44 4.93 1.91
N VAL A 18 10.48 3.75 1.29
CA VAL A 18 9.54 2.67 1.57
C VAL A 18 10.22 1.64 2.45
N ARG A 19 9.64 1.36 3.61
CA ARG A 19 10.17 0.39 4.56
C ARG A 19 9.09 -0.41 5.26
N ARG A 20 9.48 -1.54 5.86
CA ARG A 20 8.58 -2.32 6.70
C ARG A 20 8.12 -1.53 7.92
N VAL A 21 6.87 -1.77 8.29
CA VAL A 21 6.29 -1.32 9.56
C VAL A 21 7.00 -2.04 10.70
N GLN A 22 7.43 -1.28 11.70
CA GLN A 22 7.99 -1.80 12.94
C GLN A 22 6.89 -2.16 13.93
N LYS A 23 7.19 -3.01 14.92
CA LYS A 23 6.18 -3.49 15.88
C LYS A 23 5.51 -2.36 16.66
N CYS A 24 6.26 -1.33 17.06
CA CYS A 24 5.73 -0.16 17.77
C CYS A 24 4.81 0.71 16.89
N GLU A 25 4.89 0.58 15.57
CA GLU A 25 4.15 1.39 14.60
C GLU A 25 2.82 0.73 14.19
N GLU A 26 2.58 -0.52 14.58
CA GLU A 26 1.40 -1.27 14.14
C GLU A 26 0.07 -0.65 14.57
N SER A 27 -0.01 -0.03 15.76
CA SER A 27 -1.24 0.63 16.20
C SER A 27 -1.59 1.80 15.29
N ARG A 28 -0.62 2.70 15.07
CA ARG A 28 -0.77 3.84 14.16
C ARG A 28 -1.15 3.40 12.75
N TYR A 29 -0.51 2.33 12.24
CA TYR A 29 -0.84 1.76 10.95
C TYR A 29 -2.31 1.31 10.87
N LYS A 30 -2.79 0.58 11.88
CA LYS A 30 -4.17 0.10 11.95
C LYS A 30 -5.16 1.26 12.00
N GLU A 31 -4.92 2.23 12.87
CA GLU A 31 -5.77 3.41 13.04
C GLU A 31 -5.91 4.20 11.74
N LEU A 32 -4.80 4.51 11.08
CA LEU A 32 -4.79 5.24 9.81
C LEU A 32 -5.44 4.43 8.68
N MET A 33 -5.15 3.12 8.58
CA MET A 33 -5.77 2.26 7.57
C MET A 33 -7.28 2.16 7.77
N GLN A 34 -7.73 2.03 9.01
CA GLN A 34 -9.15 1.99 9.35
C GLN A 34 -9.87 3.30 9.03
N ALA A 35 -9.21 4.43 9.30
CA ALA A 35 -9.80 5.75 9.11
C ALA A 35 -9.89 6.17 7.64
N TYR A 36 -8.88 5.84 6.83
CA TYR A 36 -8.73 6.46 5.50
C TYR A 36 -8.83 5.50 4.31
N HIS A 37 -8.65 4.19 4.50
CA HIS A 37 -8.88 3.24 3.42
C HIS A 37 -10.37 2.91 3.34
N TYR A 38 -10.96 2.95 2.14
CA TYR A 38 -12.41 2.73 1.94
C TYR A 38 -12.92 1.35 2.40
N LEU A 39 -12.05 0.32 2.42
CA LEU A 39 -12.34 -1.00 3.01
C LEU A 39 -11.85 -1.18 4.45
N GLY A 40 -11.38 -0.11 5.08
CA GLY A 40 -10.80 -0.12 6.42
C GLY A 40 -9.58 -1.04 6.58
N PHE A 41 -9.26 -1.31 7.85
CA PHE A 41 -8.16 -2.16 8.24
C PHE A 41 -8.44 -3.64 7.95
N LEU A 42 -7.39 -4.37 7.56
CA LEU A 42 -7.41 -5.82 7.38
C LEU A 42 -6.41 -6.47 8.34
N PRO A 43 -6.84 -7.36 9.26
CA PRO A 43 -5.94 -8.13 10.11
C PRO A 43 -4.90 -8.91 9.31
N LYS A 44 -3.74 -9.18 9.93
CA LYS A 44 -2.75 -10.10 9.36
C LYS A 44 -3.37 -11.50 9.31
N ILE A 45 -3.56 -12.05 8.12
CA ILE A 45 -4.07 -13.41 7.90
C ILE A 45 -3.02 -14.15 7.06
N GLY A 46 -2.48 -15.23 7.62
CA GLY A 46 -1.36 -15.96 7.00
C GLY A 46 -0.13 -15.07 6.81
N GLU A 47 0.57 -15.25 5.68
CA GLU A 47 1.72 -14.44 5.30
C GLU A 47 1.27 -13.02 4.95
N THR A 48 1.67 -12.04 5.77
CA THR A 48 1.32 -10.62 5.57
C THR A 48 2.52 -9.71 5.86
N LEU A 49 2.78 -8.77 4.96
CA LEU A 49 3.77 -7.71 5.11
C LEU A 49 3.11 -6.35 5.07
N TRP A 50 3.49 -5.47 5.99
CA TRP A 50 3.07 -4.08 5.99
C TRP A 50 4.26 -3.18 5.73
N TYR A 51 4.05 -2.20 4.86
CA TYR A 51 5.01 -1.16 4.52
C TYR A 51 4.40 0.21 4.73
N ILE A 52 5.26 1.15 5.07
CA ILE A 52 4.97 2.58 5.03
C ILE A 52 5.86 3.20 3.97
N ALA A 53 5.33 4.21 3.29
CA ALA A 53 6.12 5.17 2.55
C ALA A 53 6.21 6.44 3.39
N SER A 54 7.41 6.99 3.51
CA SER A 54 7.66 8.23 4.23
C SER A 54 8.49 9.21 3.43
N TRP A 55 8.16 10.49 3.57
CA TRP A 55 8.95 11.63 3.11
C TRP A 55 9.42 12.41 4.34
N GLN A 56 10.74 12.60 4.49
CA GLN A 56 11.31 13.30 5.66
C GLN A 56 10.71 12.81 6.99
N GLU A 57 10.70 11.49 7.20
CA GLU A 57 10.10 10.78 8.36
C GLU A 57 8.57 10.86 8.49
N THR A 58 7.92 11.71 7.71
CA THR A 58 6.47 11.83 7.69
C THR A 58 5.85 10.74 6.84
N TRP A 59 4.89 10.01 7.40
CA TRP A 59 4.18 8.97 6.66
C TRP A 59 3.26 9.58 5.60
N VAL A 60 3.38 9.10 4.37
CA VAL A 60 2.59 9.60 3.22
C VAL A 60 1.68 8.52 2.64
N ALA A 61 2.06 7.24 2.77
CA ALA A 61 1.25 6.13 2.28
C ALA A 61 1.45 4.85 3.11
N LEU A 62 0.43 3.98 3.10
CA LEU A 62 0.40 2.67 3.74
C LEU A 62 0.15 1.59 2.68
N LEU A 63 0.90 0.49 2.76
CA LEU A 63 0.76 -0.64 1.84
C LEU A 63 0.68 -1.95 2.62
N SER A 64 -0.29 -2.80 2.29
CA SER A 64 -0.39 -4.17 2.81
C SER A 64 -0.25 -5.17 1.67
N PHE A 65 0.58 -6.18 1.90
CA PHE A 65 0.75 -7.33 1.04
C PHE A 65 0.39 -8.59 1.81
N SER A 66 -0.39 -9.47 1.20
CA SER A 66 -0.81 -10.76 1.77
C SER A 66 -0.51 -11.90 0.81
N SER A 67 -0.74 -13.13 1.22
CA SER A 67 -0.83 -14.27 0.29
C SER A 67 -1.74 -13.95 -0.90
N ALA A 68 -1.40 -14.49 -2.07
CA ALA A 68 -2.16 -14.26 -3.29
C ALA A 68 -3.61 -14.74 -3.17
N ALA A 69 -4.55 -13.97 -3.72
CA ALA A 69 -5.95 -14.36 -3.76
C ALA A 69 -6.13 -15.63 -4.60
N TRP A 70 -6.90 -16.59 -4.10
CA TRP A 70 -7.16 -17.86 -4.79
C TRP A 70 -7.76 -17.70 -6.19
N LYS A 71 -8.61 -16.69 -6.38
CA LYS A 71 -9.23 -16.38 -7.67
C LYS A 71 -9.07 -14.89 -7.97
N CYS A 72 -8.39 -14.56 -9.06
CA CYS A 72 -8.28 -13.18 -9.54
C CYS A 72 -8.20 -13.20 -11.07
N LYS A 73 -9.36 -13.11 -11.73
CA LYS A 73 -9.46 -13.26 -13.19
C LYS A 73 -8.55 -12.30 -13.94
N ALA A 74 -8.44 -11.04 -13.50
CA ALA A 74 -7.58 -10.06 -14.13
C ALA A 74 -6.10 -10.47 -14.12
N ARG A 75 -5.59 -10.91 -12.95
CA ARG A 75 -4.24 -11.47 -12.82
C ARG A 75 -4.08 -12.71 -13.71
N ASP A 76 -5.03 -13.63 -13.64
CA ASP A 76 -4.90 -14.92 -14.31
C ASP A 76 -4.89 -14.78 -15.83
N MET A 77 -5.68 -13.85 -16.39
CA MET A 77 -5.65 -13.50 -17.82
C MET A 77 -4.36 -12.79 -18.22
N TRP A 78 -3.83 -11.88 -17.38
CA TRP A 78 -2.60 -11.15 -17.69
C TRP A 78 -1.35 -12.06 -17.69
N ILE A 79 -1.26 -12.99 -16.73
CA ILE A 79 -0.18 -13.99 -16.70
C ILE A 79 -0.36 -15.01 -17.85
N GLY A 80 -1.60 -15.25 -18.29
CA GLY A 80 -1.91 -16.18 -19.37
C GLY A 80 -1.76 -17.65 -19.00
N TRP A 81 -1.76 -17.96 -17.70
CA TRP A 81 -1.62 -19.32 -17.20
C TRP A 81 -2.96 -20.07 -17.17
N ASP A 82 -2.92 -21.38 -17.39
CA ASP A 82 -4.08 -22.25 -17.12
C ASP A 82 -4.23 -22.53 -15.61
N TYR A 83 -5.32 -23.20 -15.24
CA TYR A 83 -5.63 -23.52 -13.85
C TYR A 83 -4.56 -24.35 -13.13
N ARG A 84 -3.91 -25.30 -13.84
CA ARG A 84 -2.88 -26.16 -13.23
C ARG A 84 -1.65 -25.34 -12.87
N HIS A 85 -1.21 -24.49 -13.79
CA HIS A 85 -0.10 -23.58 -13.58
C HIS A 85 -0.43 -22.54 -12.50
N GLN A 86 -1.65 -21.99 -12.52
CA GLN A 86 -2.14 -21.07 -11.51
C GLN A 86 -2.02 -21.68 -10.10
N TYR A 87 -2.61 -22.85 -9.88
CA TYR A 87 -2.61 -23.51 -8.58
C TYR A 87 -1.18 -23.78 -8.08
N ALA A 88 -0.30 -24.32 -8.95
CA ALA A 88 1.06 -24.67 -8.58
C ALA A 88 1.95 -23.45 -8.25
N ARG A 89 1.70 -22.31 -8.89
CA ARG A 89 2.55 -21.11 -8.82
C ARG A 89 1.98 -19.98 -7.99
N LEU A 90 0.74 -20.09 -7.49
CA LEU A 90 0.10 -19.04 -6.70
C LEU A 90 0.92 -18.65 -5.46
N LYS A 91 1.64 -19.60 -4.86
CA LYS A 91 2.57 -19.41 -3.73
C LYS A 91 3.76 -18.49 -4.03
N LEU A 92 4.04 -18.21 -5.30
CA LEU A 92 5.13 -17.33 -5.75
C LEU A 92 4.66 -15.87 -5.90
N LEU A 93 3.38 -15.61 -5.65
CA LEU A 93 2.77 -14.29 -5.79
C LEU A 93 2.31 -13.76 -4.44
N THR A 94 2.22 -12.43 -4.37
CA THR A 94 1.57 -11.73 -3.28
C THR A 94 0.38 -10.94 -3.82
N ASN A 95 -0.63 -10.74 -2.97
CA ASN A 95 -1.73 -9.82 -3.23
C ASN A 95 -1.46 -8.48 -2.54
N ASN A 96 -1.55 -7.37 -3.26
CA ASN A 96 -1.60 -6.06 -2.62
C ASN A 96 -3.01 -5.84 -2.06
N SER A 97 -3.18 -6.17 -0.77
CA SER A 97 -4.49 -6.22 -0.12
C SER A 97 -5.01 -4.85 0.29
N ARG A 98 -4.10 -3.89 0.55
CA ARG A 98 -4.42 -2.49 0.83
C ARG A 98 -3.37 -1.59 0.21
N PHE A 99 -3.83 -0.50 -0.39
CA PHE A 99 -2.98 0.59 -0.88
C PHE A 99 -3.67 1.90 -0.52
N LEU A 100 -3.01 2.71 0.29
CA LEU A 100 -3.57 3.95 0.81
C LEU A 100 -2.53 5.05 0.70
N ILE A 101 -2.80 6.06 -0.12
CA ILE A 101 -2.15 7.37 -0.01
C ILE A 101 -2.95 8.18 1.00
N LEU A 102 -2.29 8.72 2.01
CA LEU A 102 -2.96 9.49 3.07
C LEU A 102 -3.53 10.79 2.49
N PRO A 103 -4.71 11.27 2.96
CA PRO A 103 -5.47 12.34 2.29
C PRO A 103 -4.69 13.62 1.96
N HIS A 104 -3.74 14.01 2.82
CA HIS A 104 -2.96 15.23 2.63
C HIS A 104 -1.81 15.10 1.61
N TRP A 105 -1.61 13.90 1.04
CA TRP A 105 -0.51 13.58 0.12
C TRP A 105 -0.99 13.19 -1.28
N HIS A 106 -2.25 13.50 -1.61
CA HIS A 106 -2.77 13.37 -2.98
C HIS A 106 -2.32 14.58 -3.80
N ILE A 107 -1.27 14.39 -4.60
CA ILE A 107 -0.72 15.42 -5.49
C ILE A 107 -1.15 15.09 -6.92
N PRO A 108 -1.74 16.04 -7.67
CA PRO A 108 -2.04 15.84 -9.08
C PRO A 108 -0.77 15.56 -9.89
N ASN A 109 -0.87 14.70 -10.90
CA ASN A 109 0.19 14.50 -11.88
C ASN A 109 0.30 15.71 -12.83
#